data_AF-A0A8I1V2L7-F1
#
_entry.id   AF-A0A8I1V2L7-F1
#
_cell.length_a   1.000
_cell.length_b   1.000
_cell.length_c   1.000
_cell.angle_alpha   90.00
_cell.angle_beta   90.00
_cell.angle_gamma   90.00
#
_symmetry.space_group_name_H-M   'P 1'
#
loop_
_entity.id
_entity.type
_entity.pdbx_description
1 polymer ?
#
loop_
_entity_poly.entity_id
_entity_poly.type
_entity_poly.pdbx_seq_one_letter_code
_entity_poly.pdbx_strand_id
1 'polypeptide(L)' 'MAAEIRSKVGRPSLGRVGTRSPSIAFRLPADLRDKAEDLAAREGKSLSALAREALESRLKAS' A
#
# COMPACT_ATOMS: atom_id res chain seq x y z
N MET A 1 -41.53 -9.62 -31.79
CA MET A 1 -41.90 -9.70 -30.36
C MET A 1 -40.62 -9.96 -29.58
N ALA A 2 -40.09 -8.93 -28.93
CA ALA A 2 -38.83 -8.97 -28.18
C ALA A 2 -39.09 -9.40 -26.72
N ALA A 3 -38.24 -10.27 -26.19
CA ALA A 3 -38.06 -10.53 -24.76
C ALA A 3 -36.67 -11.14 -24.58
N GLU A 4 -35.63 -10.32 -24.62
CA GLU A 4 -34.96 -9.81 -23.41
C GLU A 4 -34.21 -10.93 -22.67
N ILE A 5 -32.99 -11.20 -23.16
CA ILE A 5 -32.03 -12.10 -22.52
C ILE A 5 -31.48 -11.37 -21.30
N ARG A 6 -32.04 -11.65 -20.12
CA ARG A 6 -31.57 -11.10 -18.85
C ARG A 6 -30.12 -11.50 -18.62
N SER A 7 -29.28 -10.48 -18.53
CA SER A 7 -27.86 -10.50 -18.21
C SER A 7 -27.54 -11.52 -17.11
N LYS A 8 -26.80 -12.58 -17.45
CA LYS A 8 -26.09 -13.39 -16.45
C LYS A 8 -24.93 -12.55 -15.93
N VAL A 9 -25.23 -11.71 -14.94
CA VAL A 9 -24.25 -10.96 -14.15
C VAL A 9 -23.24 -11.96 -13.61
N GLY A 10 -22.01 -11.90 -14.13
CA GLY A 10 -20.90 -12.70 -13.62
C GLY A 10 -20.72 -12.46 -12.12
N ARG A 11 -20.23 -13.49 -11.42
CA ARG A 11 -20.01 -13.54 -9.97
C ARG A 11 -19.57 -12.17 -9.42
N PRO A 12 -20.30 -11.57 -8.46
CA PRO A 12 -19.92 -10.28 -7.90
C PRO A 12 -18.50 -10.36 -7.33
N SER A 13 -17.66 -9.41 -7.71
CA SER A 13 -16.29 -9.31 -7.23
C SER A 13 -16.30 -9.12 -5.71
N LEU A 14 -15.63 -10.01 -4.97
CA LEU A 14 -15.40 -9.87 -3.52
C LEU A 14 -14.57 -8.63 -3.15
N GLY A 15 -14.03 -7.92 -4.15
CA GLY A 15 -13.43 -6.61 -3.97
C GLY A 15 -14.51 -5.56 -3.77
N ARG A 16 -14.71 -5.13 -2.52
CA ARG A 16 -15.24 -3.79 -2.25
C ARG A 16 -14.46 -2.82 -3.14
N VAL A 17 -15.16 -2.03 -3.95
CA VAL A 17 -14.56 -0.92 -4.72
C VAL A 17 -13.60 -0.17 -3.81
N GLY A 18 -12.33 -0.20 -4.21
CA GLY A 18 -11.18 -0.17 -3.32
C GLY A 18 -11.15 0.98 -2.33
N THR A 19 -11.22 0.64 -1.04
CA THR A 19 -10.62 1.48 0.00
C THR A 19 -9.11 1.27 -0.09
N ARG A 20 -8.43 2.01 -0.97
CA ARG A 20 -6.96 2.07 -0.93
C ARG A 20 -6.54 2.52 0.47
N SER A 21 -5.51 1.91 1.01
CA SER A 21 -4.88 2.41 2.22
C SER A 21 -4.46 3.87 2.01
N PRO A 22 -4.60 4.73 3.03
CA PRO A 22 -4.10 6.10 2.95
C PRO A 22 -2.59 6.06 2.66
N SER A 23 -2.15 6.99 1.83
CA SER A 23 -0.76 7.14 1.43
C SER A 23 -0.23 8.48 1.92
N ILE A 24 0.99 8.47 2.42
CA ILE A 24 1.73 9.67 2.81
C ILE A 24 3.02 9.72 2.00
N ALA A 25 3.38 10.91 1.52
CA ALA A 25 4.62 11.13 0.79
C ALA A 25 5.67 11.70 1.75
N PHE A 26 6.82 11.04 1.86
CA PHE A 26 7.95 11.57 2.60
C PHE A 26 8.83 12.41 1.68
N ARG A 27 9.19 13.60 2.12
CA ARG A 27 10.25 14.40 1.50
C ARG A 27 11.53 14.22 2.29
N LEU A 28 12.58 13.77 1.63
CA LEU A 28 13.88 13.54 2.21
C LEU A 28 14.99 13.80 1.19
N PRO A 29 16.22 14.11 1.65
CA PRO A 29 17.40 14.16 0.78
C PRO A 29 17.67 12.81 0.11
N ALA A 30 18.32 12.84 -1.06
CA ALA A 30 18.67 11.64 -1.82
C ALA A 30 19.55 10.68 -0.99
N ASP A 31 20.58 11.20 -0.32
CA ASP A 31 21.49 10.39 0.50
C ASP A 31 20.77 9.61 1.62
N LEU A 32 19.69 10.18 2.16
CA LEU A 32 18.92 9.51 3.21
C LEU A 32 18.06 8.39 2.61
N ARG A 33 17.57 8.59 1.39
CA ARG A 33 16.79 7.59 0.66
C ARG A 33 17.66 6.38 0.34
N ASP A 34 18.86 6.61 -0.18
CA ASP A 34 19.79 5.54 -0.55
C ASP A 34 20.12 4.66 0.68
N LYS A 35 20.44 5.30 1.81
CA LYS A 35 20.69 4.59 3.08
C LYS A 35 19.48 3.76 3.55
N ALA A 36 18.28 4.29 3.36
CA ALA A 36 17.06 3.59 3.71
C ALA A 36 16.78 2.41 2.76
N GLU A 37 17.11 2.54 1.47
CA GLU A 37 17.03 1.45 0.49
C GLU A 37 18.03 0.34 0.81
N ASP A 38 19.28 0.68 1.14
CA ASP A 38 20.28 -0.30 1.60
C ASP A 38 19.83 -1.03 2.86
N LEU A 39 19.32 -0.31 3.85
CA LEU A 39 18.82 -0.93 5.09
C LEU A 39 17.64 -1.86 4.81
N ALA A 40 16.67 -1.40 4.01
CA ALA A 40 15.52 -2.22 3.64
C ALA A 40 15.93 -3.48 2.87
N ALA A 41 16.89 -3.36 1.94
CA ALA A 41 17.43 -4.50 1.20
C ALA A 41 18.13 -5.52 2.11
N ARG A 42 18.91 -5.04 3.08
CA ARG A 42 19.59 -5.90 4.07
C ARG A 42 18.60 -6.66 4.97
N GLU A 43 17.47 -6.05 5.28
CA GLU A 43 16.40 -6.67 6.07
C GLU A 43 15.41 -7.49 5.22
N GLY A 44 15.55 -7.49 3.89
CA GLY A 44 14.60 -8.15 2.98
C GLY A 44 13.22 -7.49 2.96
N LYS A 45 13.14 -6.20 3.26
CA LYS A 45 11.90 -5.42 3.35
C LYS A 45 11.80 -4.40 2.22
N SER A 46 10.58 -3.92 1.97
CA SER A 46 10.39 -2.74 1.13
C SER A 46 10.64 -1.46 1.92
N LEU A 47 11.00 -0.39 1.22
CA LEU A 47 11.15 0.94 1.81
C LEU A 47 9.89 1.41 2.54
N SER A 48 8.70 1.06 2.03
CA SER A 48 7.41 1.40 2.63
C SER A 48 7.11 0.60 3.90
N ALA A 49 7.60 -0.64 4.01
CA ALA A 49 7.53 -1.41 5.24
C ALA A 49 8.45 -0.82 6.31
N LEU A 50 9.71 -0.53 5.95
CA LEU A 50 10.66 0.13 6.84
C LEU A 50 10.13 1.48 7.35
N ALA A 51 9.57 2.31 6.47
CA ALA A 51 8.98 3.59 6.85
C ALA A 51 7.78 3.44 7.80
N ARG A 52 6.94 2.43 7.58
CA ARG A 52 5.80 2.13 8.46
C ARG A 52 6.28 1.73 9.85
N GLU A 53 7.22 0.79 9.93
CA GLU A 53 7.77 0.32 11.21
C GLU A 53 8.43 1.45 12.01
N ALA A 54 9.19 2.31 11.33
CA ALA A 54 9.81 3.48 11.96
C ALA A 54 8.75 4.45 12.53
N LEU A 55 7.67 4.70 11.77
CA LEU A 55 6.58 5.55 12.23
C LEU A 55 5.83 4.93 13.41
N GLU A 56 5.51 3.64 13.34
CA GLU A 56 4.86 2.90 14.43
C GLU A 56 5.71 2.88 15.70
N SER A 57 7.01 2.64 15.57
CA SER A 57 7.96 2.66 16.68
C SER A 57 8.00 4.04 17.35
N ARG A 58 8.07 5.12 16.55
CA ARG A 58 8.08 6.49 17.05
C ARG A 58 6.79 6.86 17.79
N LEU A 59 5.63 6.41 17.29
CA LEU A 59 4.34 6.67 17.92
C LEU A 59 4.13 5.85 19.20
N LYS A 60 4.67 4.64 19.31
CA LYS A 60 4.63 3.83 20.53
C LYS A 60 5.54 4.34 21.64
N ALA A 61 6.63 5.01 21.25
CA ALA A 61 7.59 5.61 22.18
C ALA A 61 7.19 7.00 22.67
N SER A 62 6.06 7.54 22.20
CA SER A 62 5.49 8.83 22.61
C SER A 62 4.36 8.64 23.60
#